data_AF-A0A7K2XL25-F1
#
_entry.id   AF-A0A7K2XL25-F1
#
_cell.length_a   1.000
_cell.length_b   1.000
_cell.length_c   1.000
_cell.angle_alpha   90.00
_cell.angle_beta   90.00
_cell.angle_gamma   90.00
#
_symmetry.space_group_name_H-M   'P 1'
#
loop_
_entity.id
_entity.type
_entity.pdbx_description
1 polymer ?
#
loop_
_entity_poly.entity_id
_entity_poly.type
_entity_poly.pdbx_seq_one_letter_code
_entity_poly.pdbx_strand_id
1 'polypeptide(L)'
;MPHRSRLSPTSPKRAGGRHAVLPKRRTLLAAVLAAGTGLALTTPLMTGTAAAATTTCLNGSLSYDHYSAEAGTNKPLVTQQARNTNWELWGKTSPSSQAQRLAGGLTNHNNGSFSACYTGSTNLSEAYVRFYSSSGTLWRVVGAGTANTGDPNWKNTTQYAFNTTTRTYPAGSVNLGTVKVPTNMQRAFKIVDTLNELYWKRGTSSSCWTANQTSACDALTVAWRQDGTDGGYWDHPSNPGDTSNGTDWVVLQGDNPDSKHLILHEAGHWFQWQLHGKKWPPVYGCENHNLSYGDSTTCAWTEGFASAVAAYALGDGNYVFDNGATYNLLDSNTTRNWGTGDKVESRVTASLLQLWGPNGPDGGNWNKTLTLMNKYVSGDFRQYFTEHRPKEGLSTTGTAKTVINNNTIVY
;
A
#
# COMPACT_ATOMS: atom_id res chain seq x y z
N MET A 1 -9.68 -39.98 -8.14
CA MET A 1 -8.95 -41.25 -7.85
C MET A 1 -8.78 -41.37 -6.34
N PRO A 2 -9.01 -42.55 -5.73
CA PRO A 2 -9.24 -42.67 -4.29
C PRO A 2 -8.01 -43.18 -3.51
N HIS A 3 -7.83 -42.72 -2.26
CA HIS A 3 -7.39 -43.48 -1.06
C HIS A 3 -7.28 -42.51 0.13
N ARG A 4 -8.07 -42.67 1.21
CA ARG A 4 -7.77 -43.40 2.48
C ARG A 4 -6.42 -43.00 3.11
N SER A 5 -6.21 -42.85 4.41
CA SER A 5 -6.98 -42.80 5.66
C SER A 5 -5.95 -42.54 6.77
N ARG A 6 -6.33 -41.77 7.80
CA ARG A 6 -5.90 -41.80 9.23
C ARG A 6 -4.42 -42.06 9.59
N LEU A 7 -3.87 -41.21 10.47
CA LEU A 7 -3.48 -41.55 11.87
C LEU A 7 -2.88 -40.33 12.59
N SER A 8 -3.35 -40.09 13.81
CA SER A 8 -2.65 -39.42 14.93
C SER A 8 -2.81 -40.37 16.14
N PRO A 9 -2.23 -40.12 17.34
CA PRO A 9 -1.22 -39.16 17.78
C PRO A 9 -0.09 -39.82 18.64
N THR A 10 0.99 -39.08 18.95
CA THR A 10 1.69 -39.23 20.25
C THR A 10 2.45 -37.95 20.62
N SER A 11 2.13 -37.42 21.82
CA SER A 11 2.94 -36.43 22.55
C SER A 11 4.26 -37.04 23.03
N PRO A 12 5.27 -36.22 23.35
CA PRO A 12 5.61 -36.11 24.77
C PRO A 12 6.10 -34.73 25.28
N LYS A 13 5.74 -34.51 26.56
CA LYS A 13 6.52 -33.96 27.70
C LYS A 13 7.02 -32.51 27.74
N ARG A 14 6.55 -31.85 28.81
CA ARG A 14 7.05 -30.66 29.50
C ARG A 14 8.52 -30.77 29.97
N ALA A 15 9.23 -29.65 29.88
CA ALA A 15 10.12 -29.06 30.90
C ALA A 15 10.10 -27.54 30.61
N GLY A 16 9.87 -26.58 31.52
CA GLY A 16 10.35 -26.47 32.89
C GLY A 16 11.65 -25.65 32.89
N GLY A 17 11.59 -24.31 33.05
CA GLY A 17 12.82 -23.51 32.99
C GLY A 17 12.70 -21.98 33.10
N ARG A 18 12.31 -21.52 34.30
CA ARG A 18 12.79 -20.34 35.04
C ARG A 18 13.07 -19.00 34.33
N HIS A 19 12.35 -18.00 34.85
CA HIS A 19 12.65 -16.57 34.84
C HIS A 19 14.11 -16.22 35.20
N ALA A 20 14.68 -15.27 34.45
CA ALA A 20 15.77 -14.43 34.92
C ALA A 20 15.45 -12.96 34.63
N VAL A 21 15.16 -12.24 35.71
CA VAL A 21 15.03 -10.78 35.77
C VAL A 21 16.45 -10.20 35.76
N LEU A 22 16.77 -9.38 34.77
CA LEU A 22 18.01 -8.61 34.72
C LEU A 22 17.80 -7.25 35.40
N PRO A 23 18.59 -6.89 36.44
CA PRO A 23 18.42 -5.64 37.15
C PRO A 23 19.12 -4.47 36.44
N LYS A 24 18.46 -3.32 36.49
CA LYS A 24 19.02 -1.99 36.24
C LYS A 24 20.25 -1.77 37.13
N ARG A 25 21.41 -1.51 36.53
CA ARG A 25 22.53 -0.85 37.21
C ARG A 25 22.65 0.59 36.74
N ARG A 26 22.25 1.50 37.63
CA ARG A 26 22.75 2.88 37.69
C ARG A 26 24.17 2.79 38.26
N THR A 27 25.14 3.36 37.54
CA THR A 27 26.50 3.52 38.08
C THR A 27 26.81 5.01 38.15
N LEU A 28 27.37 5.35 39.30
CA LEU A 28 27.62 6.66 39.86
C LEU A 28 28.69 7.46 39.10
N LEU A 29 28.56 8.78 39.23
CA LEU A 29 29.64 9.75 39.07
C LEU A 29 30.84 9.35 39.95
N ALA A 30 32.03 9.40 39.38
CA ALA A 30 33.27 9.59 40.12
C ALA A 30 34.10 10.65 39.39
N ALA A 31 34.16 11.84 40.00
CA ALA A 31 35.11 12.88 39.64
C ALA A 31 36.49 12.47 40.16
N VAL A 32 37.50 12.45 39.28
CA VAL A 32 38.90 12.40 39.64
C VAL A 32 39.57 13.63 39.06
N LEU A 33 39.85 14.61 39.94
CA LEU A 33 40.84 15.65 39.70
C LEU A 33 42.22 14.99 39.73
N ALA A 34 42.95 15.05 38.63
CA ALA A 34 44.40 14.86 38.62
C ALA A 34 45.03 16.12 38.02
N ALA A 35 45.62 16.94 38.90
CA ALA A 35 46.48 18.05 38.54
C ALA A 35 47.82 17.49 38.04
N GLY A 36 48.03 17.55 36.73
CA GLY A 36 49.31 17.25 36.08
C GLY A 36 49.80 18.49 35.34
N THR A 37 50.76 19.20 35.92
CA THR A 37 51.54 20.25 35.26
C THR A 37 52.48 19.60 34.25
N GLY A 38 52.00 19.47 33.01
CA GLY A 38 52.80 19.08 31.84
C GLY A 38 53.21 20.31 31.04
N LEU A 39 54.50 20.43 30.75
CA LEU A 39 55.09 21.43 29.85
C LEU A 39 54.34 21.45 28.50
N ALA A 40 53.67 22.57 28.22
CA ALA A 40 53.05 22.82 26.92
C ALA A 40 54.13 23.15 25.89
N LEU A 41 54.52 22.15 25.10
CA LEU A 41 55.14 22.37 23.81
C LEU A 41 54.08 23.00 22.90
N THR A 42 54.17 24.32 22.69
CA THR A 42 53.33 25.07 21.76
C THR A 42 53.73 24.71 20.33
N THR A 43 53.25 23.56 19.85
CA THR A 43 53.15 23.34 18.41
C THR A 43 52.09 24.30 17.88
N PRO A 44 52.36 25.11 16.86
CA PRO A 44 51.32 25.88 16.20
C PRO A 44 50.34 24.88 15.60
N LEU A 45 49.19 24.71 16.25
CA LEU A 45 48.01 24.14 15.63
C LEU A 45 47.68 25.06 14.45
N MET A 46 48.16 24.68 13.27
CA MET A 46 47.65 25.18 12.01
C MET A 46 46.16 24.86 12.03
N THR A 47 45.34 25.85 12.38
CA THR A 47 43.90 25.82 12.19
C THR A 47 43.68 25.79 10.69
N GLY A 48 43.72 24.59 10.11
CA GLY A 48 43.32 24.37 8.73
C GLY A 48 41.95 25.01 8.56
N THR A 49 41.85 25.97 7.64
CA THR A 49 40.60 26.62 7.28
C THR A 49 39.67 25.52 6.79
N ALA A 50 38.70 25.11 7.63
CA ALA A 50 37.68 24.17 7.24
C ALA A 50 36.97 24.77 6.01
N ALA A 51 37.02 24.07 4.88
CA ALA A 51 36.32 24.50 3.68
C ALA A 51 34.83 24.66 4.02
N ALA A 52 34.26 25.82 3.71
CA ALA A 52 32.85 26.09 3.96
C ALA A 52 32.01 25.05 3.21
N ALA A 53 31.07 24.41 3.91
CA ALA A 53 30.19 23.42 3.29
C ALA A 53 29.34 24.09 2.20
N THR A 54 29.38 23.53 0.99
CA THR A 54 28.53 23.90 -0.12
C THR A 54 27.27 23.04 -0.10
N THR A 55 26.11 23.66 -0.29
CA THR A 55 24.83 22.94 -0.43
C THR A 55 24.28 23.14 -1.82
N THR A 56 23.95 22.03 -2.48
CA THR A 56 23.30 21.99 -3.79
C THR A 56 21.96 21.29 -3.67
N CYS A 57 20.88 21.94 -4.09
CA CYS A 57 19.52 21.38 -4.06
C CYS A 57 18.90 21.40 -5.46
N LEU A 58 18.28 20.29 -5.84
CA LEU A 58 17.35 20.21 -6.97
C LEU A 58 15.92 20.12 -6.41
N ASN A 59 15.11 21.14 -6.68
CA ASN A 59 13.77 21.29 -6.10
C ASN A 59 12.71 21.26 -7.19
N GLY A 60 11.49 20.84 -6.89
CA GLY A 60 10.40 20.86 -7.86
C GLY A 60 9.15 20.17 -7.36
N SER A 61 8.25 19.82 -8.28
CA SER A 61 7.10 18.93 -8.05
C SER A 61 7.09 17.82 -9.09
N LEU A 62 6.58 16.64 -8.72
CA LEU A 62 6.38 15.53 -9.64
C LEU A 62 4.90 15.39 -9.98
N SER A 63 4.58 15.37 -11.27
CA SER A 63 3.21 15.16 -11.75
C SER A 63 3.13 14.08 -12.82
N TYR A 64 1.94 13.52 -12.99
CA TYR A 64 1.61 12.55 -14.02
C TYR A 64 0.32 12.96 -14.75
N ASP A 65 0.13 12.48 -15.97
CA ASP A 65 -1.14 12.58 -16.70
C ASP A 65 -1.82 11.24 -16.75
N HIS A 66 -3.14 11.19 -16.64
CA HIS A 66 -3.88 9.96 -16.79
C HIS A 66 -5.28 10.19 -17.34
N TYR A 67 -5.85 9.17 -17.96
CA TYR A 67 -7.28 9.13 -18.25
C TYR A 67 -8.03 8.78 -16.96
N SER A 68 -9.08 9.51 -16.62
CA SER A 68 -9.83 9.33 -15.36
C SER A 68 -11.17 8.67 -15.63
N ALA A 69 -11.29 7.40 -15.25
CA ALA A 69 -12.58 6.71 -15.25
C ALA A 69 -13.57 7.33 -14.27
N GLU A 70 -13.08 7.94 -13.18
CA GLU A 70 -13.90 8.64 -12.19
C GLU A 70 -14.61 9.86 -12.77
N ALA A 71 -14.08 10.44 -13.86
CA ALA A 71 -14.69 11.55 -14.58
C ALA A 71 -15.68 11.09 -15.66
N GLY A 72 -16.03 9.80 -15.69
CA GLY A 72 -17.01 9.21 -16.59
C GLY A 72 -16.41 8.52 -17.82
N THR A 73 -17.29 7.99 -18.67
CA THR A 73 -16.94 7.10 -19.80
C THR A 73 -16.08 7.73 -20.88
N ASN A 74 -16.06 9.07 -20.99
CA ASN A 74 -15.16 9.78 -21.90
C ASN A 74 -13.69 9.77 -21.43
N LYS A 75 -13.44 9.37 -20.17
CA LYS A 75 -12.14 9.28 -19.51
C LYS A 75 -11.21 10.44 -19.87
N PRO A 76 -11.54 11.70 -19.55
CA PRO A 76 -10.70 12.84 -19.93
C PRO A 76 -9.28 12.71 -19.38
N LEU A 77 -8.31 13.24 -20.13
CA LEU A 77 -6.92 13.35 -19.69
C LEU A 77 -6.83 14.41 -18.59
N VAL A 78 -6.32 14.03 -17.43
CA VAL A 78 -6.15 14.90 -16.25
C VAL A 78 -4.72 14.82 -15.73
N THR A 79 -4.22 15.95 -15.21
CA THR A 79 -2.93 16.03 -14.52
C THR A 79 -3.13 15.89 -13.01
N GLN A 80 -2.35 15.03 -12.35
CA GLN A 80 -2.29 14.90 -10.89
C GLN A 80 -0.85 14.96 -10.37
N GLN A 81 -0.68 15.33 -9.11
CA GLN A 81 0.61 15.30 -8.43
C GLN A 81 0.91 13.89 -7.93
N ALA A 82 2.16 13.43 -8.09
CA ALA A 82 2.60 12.15 -7.57
C ALA A 82 3.01 12.31 -6.09
N ARG A 83 2.14 11.90 -5.16
CA ARG A 83 2.38 12.02 -3.71
C ARG A 83 3.12 10.79 -3.19
N ASN A 84 3.94 10.99 -2.16
CA ASN A 84 4.72 9.93 -1.48
C ASN A 84 5.49 9.03 -2.45
N THR A 85 6.05 9.59 -3.51
CA THR A 85 6.82 8.86 -4.52
C THR A 85 8.31 8.95 -4.17
N ASN A 86 9.00 7.82 -4.23
CA ASN A 86 10.45 7.74 -4.01
C ASN A 86 11.23 8.59 -5.01
N TRP A 87 12.17 9.38 -4.50
CA TRP A 87 13.17 10.09 -5.29
C TRP A 87 14.57 9.87 -4.72
N GLU A 88 15.57 9.97 -5.60
CA GLU A 88 16.98 9.94 -5.24
C GLU A 88 17.72 11.08 -5.95
N LEU A 89 18.56 11.80 -5.21
CA LEU A 89 19.54 12.71 -5.80
C LEU A 89 20.76 11.90 -6.22
N TRP A 90 21.14 12.00 -7.48
CA TRP A 90 22.35 11.41 -8.01
C TRP A 90 23.28 12.50 -8.52
N GLY A 91 24.59 12.31 -8.36
CA GLY A 91 25.55 13.30 -8.84
C GLY A 91 27.01 12.88 -8.71
N LYS A 92 27.88 13.72 -9.29
CA LYS A 92 29.35 13.56 -9.30
C LYS A 92 29.99 14.65 -8.46
N THR A 93 30.74 14.27 -7.42
CA THR A 93 31.45 15.22 -6.54
C THR A 93 32.71 15.81 -7.17
N SER A 94 33.21 15.19 -8.25
CA SER A 94 34.24 15.75 -9.11
C SER A 94 34.02 15.36 -10.59
N PRO A 95 34.58 16.08 -11.57
CA PRO A 95 34.40 15.74 -13.00
C PRO A 95 34.86 14.33 -13.38
N SER A 96 35.82 13.77 -12.65
CA SER A 96 36.35 12.42 -12.87
C SER A 96 35.64 11.32 -12.06
N SER A 97 34.78 11.69 -11.11
CA SER A 97 34.02 10.72 -10.30
C SER A 97 32.87 10.07 -11.07
N GLN A 98 32.48 8.88 -10.65
CA GLN A 98 31.23 8.26 -11.13
C GLN A 98 30.04 8.91 -10.43
N ALA A 99 28.89 8.96 -11.12
CA ALA A 99 27.66 9.41 -10.49
C ALA A 99 27.25 8.42 -9.40
N GLN A 100 26.96 8.94 -8.20
CA GLN A 100 26.54 8.15 -7.06
C GLN A 100 25.27 8.74 -6.45
N ARG A 101 24.53 7.93 -5.69
CA ARG A 101 23.41 8.40 -4.90
C ARG A 101 23.92 9.27 -3.74
N LEU A 102 23.41 10.48 -3.65
CA LEU A 102 23.78 11.49 -2.65
C LEU A 102 22.72 11.66 -1.57
N ALA A 103 21.45 11.51 -1.92
CA ALA A 103 20.32 11.61 -1.01
C ALA A 103 19.11 10.83 -1.56
N GLY A 104 18.07 10.68 -0.75
CA GLY A 104 16.77 10.20 -1.21
C GLY A 104 15.66 10.57 -0.23
N GLY A 105 14.42 10.43 -0.69
CA GLY A 105 13.25 10.74 0.12
C GLY A 105 11.96 10.47 -0.64
N LEU A 106 10.87 11.04 -0.13
CA LEU A 106 9.55 11.00 -0.75
C LEU A 106 9.16 12.37 -1.28
N THR A 107 8.40 12.42 -2.36
CA THR A 107 7.64 13.61 -2.71
C THR A 107 6.61 13.90 -1.61
N ASN A 108 6.30 15.17 -1.41
CA ASN A 108 5.41 15.63 -0.37
C ASN A 108 3.99 15.06 -0.55
N HIS A 109 3.41 14.60 0.55
CA HIS A 109 2.11 13.92 0.58
C HIS A 109 0.93 14.80 0.15
N ASN A 110 1.04 16.13 0.16
CA ASN A 110 -0.06 17.02 -0.21
C ASN A 110 0.02 17.51 -1.65
N ASN A 111 1.23 17.71 -2.18
CA ASN A 111 1.40 18.44 -3.44
C ASN A 111 2.47 17.88 -4.38
N GLY A 112 3.07 16.72 -4.07
CA GLY A 112 4.09 16.09 -4.91
C GLY A 112 5.42 16.87 -4.99
N SER A 113 5.60 17.91 -4.17
CA SER A 113 6.85 18.68 -4.13
C SER A 113 8.02 17.87 -3.57
N PHE A 114 9.25 18.15 -4.01
CA PHE A 114 10.47 17.53 -3.49
C PHE A 114 11.60 18.56 -3.35
N SER A 115 12.53 18.28 -2.44
CA SER A 115 13.74 19.06 -2.21
C SER A 115 14.93 18.12 -2.07
N ALA A 116 15.64 17.88 -3.17
CA ALA A 116 16.72 16.92 -3.25
C ALA A 116 18.06 17.63 -3.04
N CYS A 117 18.55 17.64 -1.80
CA CYS A 117 19.74 18.39 -1.40
C CYS A 117 20.94 17.50 -1.09
N TYR A 118 22.14 18.00 -1.40
CA TYR A 118 23.42 17.47 -0.98
C TYR A 118 24.25 18.58 -0.35
N THR A 119 24.83 18.32 0.82
CA THR A 119 25.77 19.21 1.49
C THR A 119 27.14 18.52 1.55
N GLY A 120 28.15 19.17 0.99
CA GLY A 120 29.51 18.64 0.90
C GLY A 120 30.57 19.74 0.83
N SER A 121 31.84 19.35 0.87
CA SER A 121 32.98 20.29 0.81
C SER A 121 33.28 20.82 -0.59
N THR A 122 32.63 20.28 -1.63
CA THR A 122 32.80 20.66 -3.03
C THR A 122 31.46 20.72 -3.74
N ASN A 123 31.36 21.64 -4.71
CA ASN A 123 30.21 21.69 -5.61
C ASN A 123 30.15 20.43 -6.46
N LEU A 124 28.93 19.97 -6.75
CA LEU A 124 28.72 18.87 -7.68
C LEU A 124 29.11 19.29 -9.09
N SER A 125 29.83 18.42 -9.81
CA SER A 125 30.08 18.59 -11.24
C SER A 125 28.88 18.17 -12.10
N GLU A 126 28.02 17.33 -11.55
CA GLU A 126 26.80 16.83 -12.17
C GLU A 126 25.76 16.53 -11.10
N ALA A 127 24.49 16.84 -11.35
CA ALA A 127 23.39 16.30 -10.55
C ALA A 127 22.11 16.06 -11.38
N TYR A 128 21.33 15.05 -10.99
CA TYR A 128 19.97 14.79 -11.48
C TYR A 128 19.13 14.12 -10.38
N VAL A 129 17.80 14.17 -10.52
CA VAL A 129 16.89 13.43 -9.65
C VAL A 129 16.38 12.21 -10.39
N ARG A 130 16.42 11.05 -9.75
CA ARG A 130 15.77 9.82 -10.22
C ARG A 130 14.51 9.57 -9.41
N PHE A 131 13.39 9.34 -10.08
CA PHE A 131 12.12 8.95 -9.45
C PHE A 131 11.84 7.47 -9.69
N TYR A 132 11.17 6.83 -8.74
CA TYR A 132 10.79 5.42 -8.80
C TYR A 132 9.29 5.28 -8.58
N SER A 133 8.66 4.30 -9.23
CA SER A 133 7.27 3.92 -8.99
C SER A 133 7.11 3.14 -7.69
N SER A 134 7.44 3.76 -6.55
CA SER A 134 7.30 3.20 -5.21
C SER A 134 7.12 4.27 -4.15
N SER A 135 6.62 3.87 -2.98
CA SER A 135 6.50 4.69 -1.78
C SER A 135 7.22 4.01 -0.61
N GLY A 136 8.39 4.55 -0.25
CA GLY A 136 9.27 3.98 0.75
C GLY A 136 9.59 2.53 0.44
N THR A 137 9.35 1.66 1.42
CA THR A 137 9.42 0.20 1.30
C THR A 137 8.03 -0.45 1.39
N LEU A 138 6.95 0.34 1.34
CA LEU A 138 5.59 -0.10 1.66
C LEU A 138 4.83 -0.62 0.44
N TRP A 139 5.02 0.01 -0.72
CA TRP A 139 4.52 -0.50 -1.98
C TRP A 139 5.36 -0.06 -3.16
N ARG A 140 5.25 -0.83 -4.25
CA ARG A 140 5.92 -0.58 -5.52
C ARG A 140 5.09 -1.07 -6.69
N VAL A 141 5.30 -0.44 -7.84
CA VAL A 141 4.78 -0.86 -9.12
C VAL A 141 5.94 -1.35 -9.97
N VAL A 142 5.78 -2.52 -10.56
CA VAL A 142 6.79 -3.17 -11.39
C VAL A 142 6.24 -3.41 -12.78
N GLY A 143 7.14 -3.40 -13.77
CA GLY A 143 6.75 -3.54 -15.17
C GLY A 143 6.43 -4.96 -15.60
N ALA A 144 5.93 -5.10 -16.82
CA ALA A 144 5.89 -6.38 -17.51
C ALA A 144 7.31 -6.84 -17.92
N GLY A 145 7.45 -8.14 -18.08
CA GLY A 145 8.67 -8.88 -18.38
C GLY A 145 8.68 -10.21 -17.63
N THR A 146 9.46 -11.17 -18.10
CA THR A 146 9.71 -12.43 -17.39
C THR A 146 10.96 -12.28 -16.53
N ALA A 147 10.90 -12.51 -15.21
CA ALA A 147 12.12 -12.58 -14.39
C ALA A 147 13.01 -13.76 -14.81
N ASN A 148 12.39 -14.89 -15.17
CA ASN A 148 13.07 -16.08 -15.67
C ASN A 148 12.36 -16.65 -16.90
N THR A 149 13.11 -17.36 -17.75
CA THR A 149 12.54 -18.10 -18.88
C THR A 149 11.45 -19.06 -18.38
N GLY A 150 10.22 -18.91 -18.87
CA GLY A 150 9.05 -19.72 -18.50
C GLY A 150 8.14 -19.11 -17.44
N ASP A 151 8.54 -18.01 -16.77
CA ASP A 151 7.63 -17.25 -15.91
C ASP A 151 6.55 -16.53 -16.74
N PRO A 152 5.36 -16.27 -16.19
CA PRO A 152 4.45 -15.30 -16.77
C PRO A 152 5.15 -13.96 -16.98
N ASN A 153 4.86 -13.30 -18.10
CA ASN A 153 5.46 -12.03 -18.52
C ASN A 153 5.06 -10.82 -17.65
N TRP A 154 4.49 -11.02 -16.47
CA TRP A 154 4.25 -9.98 -15.47
C TRP A 154 5.10 -10.17 -14.21
N LYS A 155 5.83 -11.30 -14.06
CA LYS A 155 6.73 -11.54 -12.93
C LYS A 155 8.08 -10.86 -13.13
N ASN A 156 8.10 -9.56 -13.41
CA ASN A 156 9.33 -8.76 -13.40
C ASN A 156 9.35 -7.91 -12.13
N THR A 157 10.47 -7.91 -11.40
CA THR A 157 10.60 -7.15 -10.14
C THR A 157 11.16 -5.74 -10.32
N THR A 158 11.44 -5.37 -11.57
CA THR A 158 12.00 -4.06 -11.92
C THR A 158 10.93 -2.98 -11.84
N GLN A 159 11.20 -1.97 -11.00
CA GLN A 159 10.33 -0.79 -10.87
C GLN A 159 10.47 0.11 -12.10
N TYR A 160 9.40 0.84 -12.42
CA TYR A 160 9.52 1.96 -13.34
C TYR A 160 10.35 3.06 -12.67
N ALA A 161 11.32 3.59 -13.41
CA ALA A 161 12.15 4.68 -12.95
C ALA A 161 12.58 5.56 -14.11
N PHE A 162 12.76 6.86 -13.84
CA PHE A 162 13.28 7.80 -14.82
C PHE A 162 14.11 8.89 -14.14
N ASN A 163 14.99 9.52 -14.91
CA ASN A 163 15.84 10.60 -14.45
C ASN A 163 15.33 11.93 -15.01
N THR A 164 15.46 13.00 -14.24
CA THR A 164 15.36 14.36 -14.79
C THR A 164 16.53 14.65 -15.71
N THR A 165 16.46 15.73 -16.49
CA THR A 165 17.62 16.24 -17.21
C THR A 165 18.78 16.52 -16.25
N THR A 166 19.95 16.02 -16.61
CA THR A 166 21.20 16.26 -15.90
C THR A 166 21.56 17.76 -15.89
N ARG A 167 21.95 18.26 -14.72
CA ARG A 167 22.53 19.60 -14.54
C ARG A 167 24.03 19.50 -14.37
N THR A 168 24.78 20.23 -15.18
CA THR A 168 26.24 20.33 -15.08
C THR A 168 26.62 21.50 -14.18
N TYR A 169 27.53 21.27 -13.23
CA TYR A 169 27.96 22.23 -12.22
C TYR A 169 26.82 22.98 -11.50
N PRO A 170 25.76 22.29 -11.00
CA PRO A 170 24.70 22.96 -10.26
C PRO A 170 25.26 23.56 -8.96
N ALA A 171 24.84 24.78 -8.65
CA ALA A 171 25.22 25.49 -7.43
C ALA A 171 23.99 26.05 -6.73
N GLY A 172 23.99 26.02 -5.39
CA GLY A 172 22.89 26.51 -4.58
C GLY A 172 21.59 25.74 -4.85
N SER A 173 20.46 26.46 -4.89
CA SER A 173 19.14 25.87 -5.15
C SER A 173 18.72 26.05 -6.60
N VAL A 174 18.54 24.94 -7.31
CA VAL A 174 18.03 24.90 -8.68
C VAL A 174 16.58 24.40 -8.67
N ASN A 175 15.66 25.20 -9.19
CA ASN A 175 14.26 24.81 -9.36
C ASN A 175 14.07 24.12 -10.72
N LEU A 176 13.59 22.88 -10.70
CA LEU A 176 13.25 22.08 -11.87
C LEU A 176 11.81 22.31 -12.36
N GLY A 177 11.02 23.11 -11.64
CA GLY A 177 9.61 23.33 -11.91
C GLY A 177 8.78 22.08 -11.65
N THR A 178 7.80 21.83 -12.51
CA THR A 178 7.04 20.58 -12.50
C THR A 178 7.71 19.57 -13.43
N VAL A 179 8.27 18.53 -12.82
CA VAL A 179 8.78 17.35 -13.52
C VAL A 179 7.59 16.48 -13.91
N LYS A 180 7.52 16.12 -15.20
CA LYS A 180 6.50 15.23 -15.72
C LYS A 180 7.03 13.81 -15.80
N VAL A 181 6.28 12.85 -15.26
CA VAL A 181 6.51 11.42 -15.47
C VAL A 181 6.45 11.13 -17.00
N PRO A 182 7.31 10.27 -17.55
CA PRO A 182 7.24 9.90 -18.97
C PRO A 182 5.91 9.21 -19.35
N THR A 183 5.41 9.48 -20.56
CA THR A 183 4.10 9.02 -21.05
C THR A 183 3.89 7.51 -20.92
N ASN A 184 4.91 6.71 -21.19
CA ASN A 184 4.84 5.25 -21.14
C ASN A 184 4.82 4.65 -19.72
N MET A 185 4.92 5.46 -18.66
CA MET A 185 4.88 4.98 -17.27
C MET A 185 3.96 5.80 -16.36
N GLN A 186 3.16 6.72 -16.91
CA GLN A 186 2.25 7.56 -16.12
C GLN A 186 1.35 6.74 -15.18
N ARG A 187 0.78 5.64 -15.68
CA ARG A 187 -0.11 4.76 -14.91
C ARG A 187 0.58 4.07 -13.75
N ALA A 188 1.87 3.75 -13.86
CA ALA A 188 2.63 3.23 -12.73
C ALA A 188 2.69 4.25 -11.57
N PHE A 189 2.91 5.52 -11.88
CA PHE A 189 2.91 6.57 -10.87
C PHE A 189 1.50 6.89 -10.36
N LYS A 190 0.46 6.77 -11.19
CA LYS A 190 -0.94 6.84 -10.74
C LYS A 190 -1.27 5.76 -9.72
N ILE A 191 -0.85 4.50 -9.95
CA ILE A 191 -1.06 3.41 -9.00
C ILE A 191 -0.37 3.73 -7.67
N VAL A 192 0.90 4.15 -7.69
CA VAL A 192 1.63 4.56 -6.48
C VAL A 192 0.87 5.64 -5.71
N ASP A 193 0.41 6.66 -6.42
CA ASP A 193 -0.30 7.78 -5.82
C ASP A 193 -1.66 7.37 -5.23
N THR A 194 -2.42 6.53 -5.95
CA THR A 194 -3.75 6.06 -5.56
C THR A 194 -3.69 5.21 -4.29
N LEU A 195 -2.66 4.37 -4.13
CA LEU A 195 -2.48 3.52 -2.94
C LEU A 195 -2.31 4.33 -1.63
N ASN A 196 -1.97 5.62 -1.70
CA ASN A 196 -1.98 6.49 -0.53
C ASN A 196 -3.37 6.58 0.12
N GLU A 197 -4.45 6.55 -0.68
CA GLU A 197 -5.82 6.69 -0.18
C GLU A 197 -6.20 5.53 0.75
N LEU A 198 -5.79 4.30 0.41
CA LEU A 198 -5.93 3.14 1.29
C LEU A 198 -4.97 3.23 2.47
N TYR A 199 -3.70 3.55 2.22
CA TYR A 199 -2.67 3.58 3.25
C TYR A 199 -3.05 4.55 4.39
N TRP A 200 -3.57 5.74 4.10
CA TRP A 200 -3.98 6.69 5.13
C TRP A 200 -5.20 6.26 5.95
N LYS A 201 -5.99 5.31 5.46
CA LYS A 201 -7.16 4.78 6.16
C LYS A 201 -6.95 3.40 6.78
N ARG A 202 -5.74 2.84 6.77
CA ARG A 202 -5.44 1.46 7.24
C ARG A 202 -5.71 1.15 8.73
N GLY A 203 -6.20 2.10 9.53
CA GLY A 203 -6.68 1.86 10.89
C GLY A 203 -5.63 1.45 11.93
N THR A 204 -4.34 1.69 11.68
CA THR A 204 -3.26 1.44 12.63
C THR A 204 -2.31 2.63 12.75
N SER A 205 -1.72 2.82 13.93
CA SER A 205 -0.65 3.80 14.17
C SER A 205 0.74 3.28 13.81
N SER A 206 0.87 1.98 13.50
CA SER A 206 2.12 1.40 12.97
C SER A 206 2.44 2.01 11.60
N SER A 207 3.72 2.05 11.23
CA SER A 207 4.14 2.38 9.87
C SER A 207 3.76 1.30 8.86
N CYS A 208 3.43 0.09 9.31
CA CYS A 208 3.00 -1.02 8.46
C CYS A 208 1.51 -0.95 8.07
N TRP A 209 1.10 -1.83 7.17
CA TRP A 209 -0.26 -1.90 6.65
C TRP A 209 -1.27 -2.33 7.72
N THR A 210 -0.92 -3.28 8.58
CA THR A 210 -1.83 -3.83 9.59
C THR A 210 -1.17 -3.94 10.96
N ALA A 211 -1.99 -4.17 12.00
CA ALA A 211 -1.50 -4.41 13.36
C ALA A 211 -0.81 -5.78 13.51
N ASN A 212 -1.05 -6.71 12.58
CA ASN A 212 -0.39 -8.01 12.54
C ASN A 212 1.09 -7.95 12.11
N GLN A 213 1.56 -6.78 11.64
CA GLN A 213 2.94 -6.55 11.21
C GLN A 213 3.71 -5.79 12.30
N THR A 214 4.53 -6.49 13.08
CA THR A 214 5.15 -5.97 14.31
C THR A 214 6.63 -5.60 14.20
N SER A 215 7.37 -6.15 13.23
CA SER A 215 8.82 -5.90 13.08
C SER A 215 9.29 -5.66 11.64
N ALA A 216 8.53 -6.10 10.64
CA ALA A 216 8.77 -5.82 9.23
C ALA A 216 7.44 -5.63 8.52
N CYS A 217 7.32 -4.54 7.75
CA CYS A 217 6.13 -4.31 6.94
C CYS A 217 6.25 -5.12 5.65
N ASP A 218 5.17 -5.80 5.26
CA ASP A 218 5.10 -6.39 3.92
C ASP A 218 4.93 -5.28 2.88
N ALA A 219 5.58 -5.46 1.74
CA ALA A 219 5.48 -4.56 0.62
C ALA A 219 4.40 -5.03 -0.35
N LEU A 220 3.37 -4.20 -0.60
CA LEU A 220 2.42 -4.46 -1.68
C LEU A 220 3.14 -4.27 -3.02
N THR A 221 3.19 -5.33 -3.84
CA THR A 221 3.71 -5.25 -5.20
C THR A 221 2.54 -5.25 -6.18
N VAL A 222 2.49 -4.23 -7.03
CA VAL A 222 1.57 -4.17 -8.16
C VAL A 222 2.35 -4.40 -9.45
N ALA A 223 2.10 -5.50 -10.15
CA ALA A 223 2.56 -5.67 -11.52
C ALA A 223 1.60 -4.95 -12.44
N TRP A 224 2.07 -3.89 -13.11
CA TRP A 224 1.31 -3.25 -14.18
C TRP A 224 1.92 -3.58 -15.53
N ARG A 225 1.13 -4.32 -16.31
CA ARG A 225 1.49 -4.73 -17.67
C ARG A 225 0.76 -3.89 -18.71
N GLN A 226 1.42 -3.62 -19.83
CA GLN A 226 0.85 -2.80 -20.91
C GLN A 226 0.08 -3.64 -21.94
N ASP A 227 0.21 -4.96 -21.88
CA ASP A 227 -0.42 -5.96 -22.73
C ASP A 227 -1.57 -6.70 -22.04
N GLY A 228 -2.54 -7.20 -22.81
CA GLY A 228 -3.63 -8.06 -22.31
C GLY A 228 -5.04 -7.49 -22.45
N THR A 229 -6.06 -8.35 -22.26
CA THR A 229 -7.51 -8.00 -22.29
C THR A 229 -8.32 -8.44 -21.07
N ASP A 230 -7.75 -9.28 -20.20
CA ASP A 230 -8.39 -9.74 -18.94
C ASP A 230 -8.59 -8.64 -17.86
N GLY A 231 -9.31 -8.96 -16.79
CA GLY A 231 -9.48 -8.05 -15.66
C GLY A 231 -8.20 -7.89 -14.82
N GLY A 232 -8.17 -6.87 -13.96
CA GLY A 232 -7.25 -6.84 -12.84
C GLY A 232 -7.55 -7.99 -11.88
N TYR A 233 -6.54 -8.48 -11.16
CA TYR A 233 -6.72 -9.50 -10.13
C TYR A 233 -5.61 -9.44 -9.09
N TRP A 234 -5.86 -9.95 -7.90
CA TRP A 234 -4.83 -10.25 -6.92
C TRP A 234 -4.41 -11.73 -7.00
N ASP A 235 -3.13 -11.96 -7.30
CA ASP A 235 -2.52 -13.28 -7.43
C ASP A 235 -2.20 -13.86 -6.05
N HIS A 236 -3.21 -14.48 -5.43
CA HIS A 236 -3.14 -14.89 -4.04
C HIS A 236 -2.38 -16.22 -3.83
N PRO A 237 -1.54 -16.33 -2.79
CA PRO A 237 -1.00 -17.61 -2.37
C PRO A 237 -2.06 -18.45 -1.65
N SER A 238 -1.91 -19.77 -1.64
CA SER A 238 -2.78 -20.67 -0.87
C SER A 238 -2.51 -20.61 0.64
N ASN A 239 -1.26 -20.32 1.06
CA ASN A 239 -0.81 -20.24 2.45
C ASN A 239 0.36 -19.24 2.61
N PRO A 240 0.66 -18.72 3.82
CA PRO A 240 1.85 -17.89 4.03
C PRO A 240 3.14 -18.62 3.62
N GLY A 241 3.92 -18.02 2.74
CA GLY A 241 5.19 -18.59 2.25
C GLY A 241 5.04 -19.60 1.10
N ASP A 242 3.81 -19.93 0.70
CA ASP A 242 3.55 -20.77 -0.47
C ASP A 242 3.43 -19.90 -1.73
N THR A 243 4.43 -19.95 -2.62
CA THR A 243 4.39 -19.27 -3.92
C THR A 243 3.96 -20.19 -5.07
N SER A 244 3.65 -21.46 -4.78
CA SER A 244 3.33 -22.44 -5.82
C SER A 244 1.99 -22.19 -6.49
N ASN A 245 1.11 -21.41 -5.85
CA ASN A 245 -0.24 -21.09 -6.35
C ASN A 245 -0.48 -19.58 -6.57
N GLY A 246 0.44 -18.70 -6.18
CA GLY A 246 0.34 -17.24 -6.37
C GLY A 246 1.51 -16.47 -5.78
N THR A 247 1.66 -15.19 -6.13
CA THR A 247 2.82 -14.34 -5.82
C THR A 247 2.59 -13.33 -4.72
N ASP A 248 1.36 -13.20 -4.21
CA ASP A 248 0.93 -12.11 -3.32
C ASP A 248 1.03 -10.73 -3.99
N TRP A 249 0.85 -10.68 -5.31
CA TRP A 249 0.95 -9.45 -6.11
C TRP A 249 -0.42 -9.07 -6.66
N VAL A 250 -0.69 -7.78 -6.72
CA VAL A 250 -1.80 -7.27 -7.54
C VAL A 250 -1.31 -7.21 -8.98
N VAL A 251 -2.09 -7.73 -9.92
CA VAL A 251 -1.82 -7.68 -11.35
C VAL A 251 -2.88 -6.80 -11.99
N LEU A 252 -2.42 -5.68 -12.57
CA LEU A 252 -3.23 -4.77 -13.36
C LEU A 252 -2.70 -4.73 -14.78
N GLN A 253 -3.57 -4.45 -15.74
CA GLN A 253 -3.18 -4.44 -17.14
C GLN A 253 -3.78 -3.30 -17.93
N GLY A 254 -3.13 -2.95 -19.04
CA GLY A 254 -3.59 -1.97 -20.01
C GLY A 254 -4.08 -0.68 -19.35
N ASP A 255 -5.38 -0.43 -19.51
CA ASP A 255 -6.10 0.74 -19.03
C ASP A 255 -6.75 0.54 -17.65
N ASN A 256 -6.64 -0.61 -17.00
CA ASN A 256 -7.20 -0.82 -15.65
C ASN A 256 -6.83 0.30 -14.66
N PRO A 257 -5.58 0.83 -14.64
CA PRO A 257 -5.24 1.93 -13.75
C PRO A 257 -5.99 3.22 -14.03
N ASP A 258 -6.74 3.36 -15.13
CA ASP A 258 -7.64 4.49 -15.38
C ASP A 258 -8.74 4.59 -14.30
N SER A 259 -9.09 3.48 -13.63
CA SER A 259 -9.94 3.46 -12.44
C SER A 259 -9.12 3.30 -11.14
N LYS A 260 -9.20 4.30 -10.27
CA LYS A 260 -8.75 4.29 -8.88
C LYS A 260 -9.52 3.26 -8.07
N HIS A 261 -10.83 3.10 -8.32
CA HIS A 261 -11.63 2.07 -7.65
C HIS A 261 -11.08 0.67 -7.97
N LEU A 262 -10.71 0.38 -9.23
CA LEU A 262 -10.13 -0.91 -9.59
C LEU A 262 -8.75 -1.13 -8.94
N ILE A 263 -7.87 -0.12 -8.96
CA ILE A 263 -6.58 -0.19 -8.24
C ILE A 263 -6.79 -0.54 -6.75
N LEU A 264 -7.73 0.14 -6.10
CA LEU A 264 -7.99 -0.03 -4.67
C LEU A 264 -8.79 -1.29 -4.35
N HIS A 265 -9.61 -1.78 -5.27
CA HIS A 265 -10.33 -3.04 -5.15
C HIS A 265 -9.31 -4.19 -5.08
N GLU A 266 -8.40 -4.28 -6.06
CA GLU A 266 -7.37 -5.34 -6.03
C GLU A 266 -6.42 -5.21 -4.82
N ALA A 267 -6.06 -3.97 -4.46
CA ALA A 267 -5.31 -3.73 -3.23
C ALA A 267 -6.12 -4.08 -1.97
N GLY A 268 -7.45 -4.05 -2.04
CA GLY A 268 -8.38 -4.44 -0.98
C GLY A 268 -8.36 -5.94 -0.70
N HIS A 269 -8.24 -6.77 -1.74
CA HIS A 269 -8.00 -8.20 -1.59
C HIS A 269 -6.69 -8.48 -0.86
N TRP A 270 -5.59 -7.87 -1.32
CA TRP A 270 -4.30 -7.96 -0.64
C TRP A 270 -4.38 -7.45 0.82
N PHE A 271 -5.10 -6.35 1.06
CA PHE A 271 -5.27 -5.80 2.39
C PHE A 271 -6.08 -6.73 3.31
N GLN A 272 -7.13 -7.38 2.80
CA GLN A 272 -7.88 -8.40 3.52
C GLN A 272 -6.97 -9.57 3.96
N TRP A 273 -6.10 -10.03 3.07
CA TRP A 273 -5.10 -11.05 3.36
C TRP A 273 -4.12 -10.62 4.47
N GLN A 274 -3.62 -9.38 4.42
CA GLN A 274 -2.76 -8.85 5.49
C GLN A 274 -3.49 -8.71 6.82
N LEU A 275 -4.77 -8.30 6.80
CA LEU A 275 -5.59 -8.19 8.00
C LEU A 275 -5.76 -9.57 8.63
N HIS A 276 -6.03 -10.60 7.86
CA HIS A 276 -6.15 -11.97 8.36
C HIS A 276 -4.83 -12.63 8.76
N GLY A 277 -3.71 -11.89 8.79
CA GLY A 277 -2.40 -12.44 9.16
C GLY A 277 -1.95 -13.49 8.16
N LYS A 278 -2.16 -13.22 6.86
CA LYS A 278 -1.83 -14.11 5.74
C LYS A 278 -2.63 -15.41 5.76
N LYS A 279 -3.92 -15.32 6.07
CA LYS A 279 -4.87 -16.45 6.00
C LYS A 279 -6.05 -16.06 5.13
N TRP A 280 -6.17 -16.69 3.97
CA TRP A 280 -7.26 -16.42 3.04
C TRP A 280 -8.49 -17.23 3.45
N PRO A 281 -9.69 -16.64 3.49
CA PRO A 281 -10.90 -17.44 3.68
C PRO A 281 -11.05 -18.45 2.53
N PRO A 282 -11.75 -19.59 2.75
CA PRO A 282 -12.06 -20.52 1.67
C PRO A 282 -13.01 -19.86 0.66
N VAL A 283 -12.47 -19.38 -0.46
CA VAL A 283 -13.23 -18.78 -1.56
C VAL A 283 -13.59 -19.85 -2.59
N TYR A 284 -14.83 -19.86 -3.05
CA TYR A 284 -15.31 -20.78 -4.09
C TYR A 284 -16.40 -20.12 -4.93
N GLY A 285 -16.47 -20.49 -6.22
CA GLY A 285 -17.46 -19.93 -7.14
C GLY A 285 -17.24 -18.44 -7.41
N CYS A 286 -16.01 -18.01 -7.67
CA CYS A 286 -15.68 -16.61 -7.99
C CYS A 286 -15.26 -16.39 -9.45
N GLU A 287 -15.36 -17.41 -10.29
CA GLU A 287 -14.78 -17.36 -11.64
C GLU A 287 -15.43 -16.29 -12.54
N ASN A 288 -16.63 -15.81 -12.21
CA ASN A 288 -17.37 -14.79 -12.96
C ASN A 288 -18.08 -13.78 -12.02
N HIS A 289 -17.45 -13.41 -10.91
CA HIS A 289 -18.12 -12.60 -9.90
C HIS A 289 -18.72 -11.30 -10.48
N ASN A 290 -19.90 -10.93 -9.98
CA ASN A 290 -20.63 -9.78 -10.48
C ASN A 290 -21.30 -8.99 -9.35
N LEU A 291 -21.27 -7.66 -9.46
CA LEU A 291 -21.93 -6.76 -8.49
C LEU A 291 -23.41 -7.09 -8.26
N SER A 292 -24.14 -7.51 -9.29
CA SER A 292 -25.60 -7.59 -9.30
C SER A 292 -26.18 -8.99 -9.14
N TYR A 293 -25.38 -10.04 -9.31
CA TYR A 293 -25.82 -11.43 -9.22
C TYR A 293 -25.16 -12.15 -8.05
N GLY A 294 -25.79 -13.24 -7.61
CA GLY A 294 -25.28 -14.01 -6.49
C GLY A 294 -24.44 -15.18 -6.98
N ASP A 295 -23.20 -15.28 -6.51
CA ASP A 295 -22.32 -16.42 -6.79
C ASP A 295 -22.25 -17.35 -5.57
N SER A 296 -21.45 -16.96 -4.58
CA SER A 296 -21.36 -17.65 -3.28
C SER A 296 -21.21 -16.64 -2.14
N THR A 297 -21.48 -17.07 -0.90
CA THR A 297 -21.35 -16.18 0.26
C THR A 297 -19.89 -15.84 0.56
N THR A 298 -18.96 -16.74 0.22
CA THR A 298 -17.53 -16.51 0.41
C THR A 298 -16.98 -15.59 -0.67
N CYS A 299 -17.47 -15.72 -1.91
CA CYS A 299 -17.12 -14.82 -3.00
C CYS A 299 -17.61 -13.39 -2.76
N ALA A 300 -18.91 -13.23 -2.47
CA ALA A 300 -19.47 -11.92 -2.20
C ALA A 300 -18.85 -11.25 -0.96
N TRP A 301 -18.31 -12.03 -0.03
CA TRP A 301 -17.56 -11.49 1.10
C TRP A 301 -16.22 -10.90 0.69
N THR A 302 -15.39 -11.61 -0.09
CA THR A 302 -14.07 -11.12 -0.50
C THR A 302 -14.20 -9.97 -1.50
N GLU A 303 -15.01 -10.15 -2.54
CA GLU A 303 -15.27 -9.12 -3.55
C GLU A 303 -15.99 -7.91 -2.94
N GLY A 304 -16.98 -8.18 -2.09
CA GLY A 304 -17.75 -7.12 -1.46
C GLY A 304 -16.92 -6.28 -0.51
N PHE A 305 -15.98 -6.92 0.20
CA PHE A 305 -14.99 -6.23 1.03
C PHE A 305 -14.03 -5.39 0.19
N ALA A 306 -13.47 -5.93 -0.89
CA ALA A 306 -12.57 -5.22 -1.80
C ALA A 306 -13.24 -3.98 -2.42
N SER A 307 -14.46 -4.13 -2.92
CA SER A 307 -15.27 -3.02 -3.44
C SER A 307 -15.61 -1.98 -2.35
N ALA A 308 -15.88 -2.41 -1.11
CA ALA A 308 -16.10 -1.49 0.01
C ALA A 308 -14.81 -0.75 0.42
N VAL A 309 -13.66 -1.42 0.39
CA VAL A 309 -12.35 -0.81 0.63
C VAL A 309 -12.09 0.33 -0.36
N ALA A 310 -12.32 0.08 -1.65
CA ALA A 310 -12.11 1.08 -2.69
C ALA A 310 -12.99 2.33 -2.48
N ALA A 311 -14.30 2.12 -2.34
CA ALA A 311 -15.26 3.21 -2.12
C ALA A 311 -14.98 3.98 -0.82
N TYR A 312 -14.71 3.29 0.29
CA TYR A 312 -14.38 3.92 1.57
C TYR A 312 -13.06 4.71 1.52
N ALA A 313 -12.04 4.17 0.83
CA ALA A 313 -10.75 4.85 0.62
C ALA A 313 -10.92 6.16 -0.16
N LEU A 314 -11.77 6.17 -1.18
CA LEU A 314 -12.06 7.36 -1.98
C LEU A 314 -13.12 8.28 -1.34
N GLY A 315 -13.79 7.83 -0.29
CA GLY A 315 -14.79 8.61 0.44
C GLY A 315 -16.13 8.73 -0.28
N ASP A 316 -16.49 7.72 -1.08
CA ASP A 316 -17.76 7.66 -1.81
C ASP A 316 -18.51 6.33 -1.60
N GLY A 317 -19.57 6.10 -2.37
CA GLY A 317 -20.35 4.86 -2.39
C GLY A 317 -20.34 4.17 -3.75
N ASN A 318 -19.37 4.50 -4.61
CA ASN A 318 -19.38 4.10 -6.01
C ASN A 318 -18.53 2.85 -6.25
N TYR A 319 -18.87 2.13 -7.31
CA TYR A 319 -17.96 1.26 -8.04
C TYR A 319 -17.74 1.88 -9.42
N VAL A 320 -16.48 2.12 -9.79
CA VAL A 320 -16.11 2.70 -11.08
C VAL A 320 -15.30 1.70 -11.88
N PHE A 321 -15.84 1.26 -13.02
CA PHE A 321 -15.14 0.38 -13.95
C PHE A 321 -14.01 1.14 -14.66
N ASP A 322 -13.03 0.43 -15.19
CA ASP A 322 -11.92 1.01 -15.96
C ASP A 322 -12.33 1.71 -17.26
N ASN A 323 -13.52 1.38 -17.78
CA ASN A 323 -14.16 2.07 -18.89
C ASN A 323 -14.91 3.37 -18.48
N GLY A 324 -14.94 3.70 -17.18
CA GLY A 324 -15.62 4.89 -16.64
C GLY A 324 -17.12 4.75 -16.42
N ALA A 325 -17.70 3.56 -16.62
CA ALA A 325 -19.05 3.28 -16.13
C ALA A 325 -19.04 3.28 -14.59
N THR A 326 -20.13 3.75 -13.99
CA THR A 326 -20.22 3.92 -12.54
C THR A 326 -21.54 3.40 -12.01
N TYR A 327 -21.50 2.67 -10.90
CA TYR A 327 -22.67 2.33 -10.10
C TYR A 327 -22.53 2.90 -8.70
N ASN A 328 -23.52 3.70 -8.26
CA ASN A 328 -23.62 4.08 -6.86
C ASN A 328 -24.29 2.95 -6.09
N LEU A 329 -23.49 2.23 -5.30
CA LEU A 329 -23.92 1.04 -4.55
C LEU A 329 -24.82 1.38 -3.35
N LEU A 330 -24.82 2.65 -2.91
CA LEU A 330 -25.69 3.15 -1.85
C LEU A 330 -27.02 3.70 -2.38
N ASP A 331 -27.17 3.87 -3.69
CA ASP A 331 -28.43 4.28 -4.31
C ASP A 331 -29.32 3.05 -4.57
N SER A 332 -30.48 3.04 -3.92
CA SER A 332 -31.47 1.97 -4.08
C SER A 332 -32.02 1.90 -5.51
N ASN A 333 -32.03 3.00 -6.28
CA ASN A 333 -32.46 2.96 -7.68
C ASN A 333 -31.48 2.19 -8.57
N THR A 334 -30.18 2.31 -8.28
CA THR A 334 -29.13 1.53 -8.97
C THR A 334 -29.31 0.04 -8.67
N THR A 335 -29.57 -0.30 -7.41
CA THR A 335 -29.50 -1.68 -6.94
C THR A 335 -30.86 -2.39 -6.82
N ARG A 336 -32.00 -1.72 -7.07
CA ARG A 336 -33.35 -2.29 -6.81
C ARG A 336 -33.66 -3.60 -7.53
N ASN A 337 -33.07 -3.81 -8.70
CA ASN A 337 -33.32 -5.00 -9.53
C ASN A 337 -32.18 -6.02 -9.45
N TRP A 338 -31.20 -5.78 -8.59
CA TRP A 338 -30.10 -6.71 -8.36
C TRP A 338 -30.53 -7.79 -7.37
N GLY A 339 -29.79 -8.91 -7.36
CA GLY A 339 -30.04 -10.02 -6.46
C GLY A 339 -30.05 -9.59 -4.98
N THR A 340 -30.54 -10.50 -4.15
CA THR A 340 -30.69 -10.29 -2.70
C THR A 340 -29.80 -11.22 -1.89
N GLY A 341 -29.55 -10.86 -0.64
CA GLY A 341 -28.79 -11.68 0.30
C GLY A 341 -27.29 -11.49 0.22
N ASP A 342 -26.57 -12.19 1.10
CA ASP A 342 -25.12 -12.08 1.28
C ASP A 342 -24.31 -12.89 0.26
N LYS A 343 -24.95 -13.43 -0.77
CA LYS A 343 -24.30 -14.00 -1.95
C LYS A 343 -24.03 -12.97 -3.04
N VAL A 344 -24.57 -11.75 -2.90
CA VAL A 344 -24.47 -10.70 -3.91
C VAL A 344 -23.48 -9.65 -3.44
N GLU A 345 -22.39 -9.48 -4.20
CA GLU A 345 -21.25 -8.63 -3.86
C GLU A 345 -21.69 -7.22 -3.41
N SER A 346 -22.52 -6.55 -4.21
CA SER A 346 -22.97 -5.20 -3.91
C SER A 346 -23.75 -5.07 -2.60
N ARG A 347 -24.47 -6.11 -2.17
CA ARG A 347 -25.23 -6.09 -0.91
C ARG A 347 -24.27 -6.13 0.28
N VAL A 348 -23.21 -6.92 0.17
CA VAL A 348 -22.12 -6.94 1.16
C VAL A 348 -21.40 -5.60 1.16
N THR A 349 -21.03 -5.07 -0.01
CA THR A 349 -20.35 -3.77 -0.13
C THR A 349 -21.16 -2.64 0.49
N ALA A 350 -22.42 -2.49 0.09
CA ALA A 350 -23.29 -1.42 0.60
C ALA A 350 -23.54 -1.56 2.10
N SER A 351 -23.69 -2.80 2.60
CA SER A 351 -23.80 -3.06 4.03
C SER A 351 -22.56 -2.60 4.79
N LEU A 352 -21.36 -2.95 4.31
CA LEU A 352 -20.10 -2.53 4.94
C LEU A 352 -19.95 -1.00 4.94
N LEU A 353 -20.19 -0.34 3.80
CA LEU A 353 -20.13 1.12 3.69
C LEU A 353 -21.11 1.82 4.64
N GLN A 354 -22.33 1.31 4.80
CA GLN A 354 -23.31 1.86 5.74
C GLN A 354 -23.00 1.55 7.20
N LEU A 355 -22.40 0.39 7.49
CA LEU A 355 -21.91 0.05 8.84
C LEU A 355 -20.78 0.99 9.28
N TRP A 356 -19.84 1.26 8.38
CA TRP A 356 -18.65 2.08 8.62
C TRP A 356 -18.89 3.59 8.44
N GLY A 357 -19.93 3.97 7.71
CA GLY A 357 -20.16 5.37 7.32
C GLY A 357 -20.34 6.31 8.51
N PRO A 358 -20.32 7.64 8.30
CA PRO A 358 -20.34 8.64 9.38
C PRO A 358 -21.48 8.47 10.40
N ASN A 359 -22.64 7.99 9.94
CA ASN A 359 -23.83 7.74 10.77
C ASN A 359 -24.04 6.24 11.07
N GLY A 360 -23.06 5.41 10.71
CA GLY A 360 -23.09 3.97 10.89
C GLY A 360 -22.87 3.56 12.36
N PRO A 361 -23.39 2.39 12.76
CA PRO A 361 -23.26 1.88 14.13
C PRO A 361 -21.83 1.57 14.56
N ASP A 362 -20.86 1.56 13.65
CA ASP A 362 -19.46 1.22 13.96
C ASP A 362 -18.65 2.43 14.49
N GLY A 363 -19.28 3.62 14.54
CA GLY A 363 -18.68 4.84 15.09
C GLY A 363 -18.05 5.74 14.04
N GLY A 364 -18.61 5.77 12.83
CA GLY A 364 -18.21 6.71 11.79
C GLY A 364 -16.93 6.36 11.03
N ASN A 365 -16.39 5.15 11.22
CA ASN A 365 -15.25 4.63 10.49
C ASN A 365 -15.18 3.09 10.54
N TRP A 366 -14.28 2.49 9.78
CA TRP A 366 -14.07 1.05 9.73
C TRP A 366 -13.02 0.49 10.71
N ASN A 367 -12.41 1.30 11.59
CA ASN A 367 -11.25 0.85 12.40
C ASN A 367 -11.58 -0.33 13.32
N LYS A 368 -12.80 -0.40 13.84
CA LYS A 368 -13.26 -1.55 14.64
C LYS A 368 -13.38 -2.82 13.81
N THR A 369 -13.83 -2.71 12.55
CA THR A 369 -13.84 -3.83 11.60
C THR A 369 -12.41 -4.29 11.29
N LEU A 370 -11.47 -3.37 11.08
CA LEU A 370 -10.06 -3.72 10.88
C LEU A 370 -9.46 -4.41 12.11
N THR A 371 -9.78 -3.92 13.32
CA THR A 371 -9.34 -4.56 14.58
C THR A 371 -9.87 -5.99 14.71
N LEU A 372 -11.14 -6.21 14.36
CA LEU A 372 -11.77 -7.52 14.30
C LEU A 372 -11.06 -8.45 13.30
N MET A 373 -10.81 -7.97 12.08
CA MET A 373 -10.19 -8.78 11.02
C MET A 373 -8.72 -9.11 11.33
N ASN A 374 -8.03 -8.29 12.12
CA ASN A 374 -6.70 -8.64 12.64
C ASN A 374 -6.71 -9.87 13.57
N LYS A 375 -7.85 -10.18 14.19
CA LYS A 375 -7.98 -11.28 15.18
C LYS A 375 -8.69 -12.51 14.62
N TYR A 376 -9.64 -12.31 13.71
CA TYR A 376 -10.53 -13.35 13.23
C TYR A 376 -10.55 -13.39 11.70
N VAL A 377 -10.51 -14.59 11.14
CA VAL A 377 -10.70 -14.84 9.71
C VAL A 377 -12.16 -15.20 9.51
N SER A 378 -12.93 -14.32 8.88
CA SER A 378 -14.33 -14.61 8.51
C SER A 378 -14.36 -15.29 7.15
N GLY A 379 -14.96 -16.48 7.07
CA GLY A 379 -15.15 -17.20 5.82
C GLY A 379 -16.16 -16.54 4.89
N ASP A 380 -17.19 -15.91 5.45
CA ASP A 380 -18.22 -15.16 4.73
C ASP A 380 -18.76 -13.97 5.54
N PHE A 381 -19.66 -13.20 4.93
CA PHE A 381 -20.27 -12.02 5.56
C PHE A 381 -21.14 -12.41 6.77
N ARG A 382 -21.79 -13.58 6.75
CA ARG A 382 -22.59 -14.07 7.89
C ARG A 382 -21.72 -14.30 9.10
N GLN A 383 -20.61 -15.01 8.96
CA GLN A 383 -19.69 -15.27 10.06
C GLN A 383 -19.09 -13.96 10.60
N TYR A 384 -18.69 -13.05 9.70
CA TYR A 384 -18.29 -11.70 10.10
C TYR A 384 -19.38 -11.05 10.96
N PHE A 385 -20.62 -11.04 10.47
CA PHE A 385 -21.70 -10.28 11.08
C PHE A 385 -22.22 -10.90 12.37
N THR A 386 -22.52 -12.20 12.39
CA THR A 386 -23.21 -12.85 13.51
C THR A 386 -22.26 -13.42 14.56
N GLU A 387 -21.01 -13.74 14.21
CA GLU A 387 -20.07 -14.40 15.13
C GLU A 387 -18.90 -13.51 15.55
N HIS A 388 -18.27 -12.80 14.61
CA HIS A 388 -17.06 -12.03 14.91
C HIS A 388 -17.33 -10.61 15.41
N ARG A 389 -18.29 -9.89 14.83
CA ARG A 389 -18.71 -8.57 15.31
C ARG A 389 -18.99 -8.52 16.81
N PRO A 390 -19.82 -9.41 17.40
CA PRO A 390 -20.12 -9.33 18.82
C PRO A 390 -18.91 -9.61 19.72
N LYS A 391 -17.92 -10.39 19.26
CA LYS A 391 -16.67 -10.63 20.01
C LYS A 391 -15.84 -9.35 20.20
N GLU A 392 -16.01 -8.36 19.32
CA GLU A 392 -15.35 -7.06 19.39
C GLU A 392 -16.31 -5.93 19.82
N GLY A 393 -17.47 -6.28 20.39
CA GLY A 393 -18.46 -5.31 20.88
C GLY A 393 -19.16 -4.52 19.77
N LEU A 394 -19.09 -4.98 18.52
CA LEU A 394 -19.87 -4.42 17.41
C LEU A 394 -21.29 -4.99 17.43
N SER A 395 -22.29 -4.12 17.31
CA SER A 395 -23.70 -4.54 17.33
C SER A 395 -24.05 -5.39 16.11
N THR A 396 -24.93 -6.37 16.34
CA THR A 396 -25.58 -7.23 15.33
C THR A 396 -27.11 -7.01 15.31
N THR A 397 -27.61 -6.09 16.14
CA THR A 397 -29.03 -5.77 16.32
C THR A 397 -29.29 -4.28 16.08
N GLY A 398 -30.55 -3.85 16.18
CA GLY A 398 -30.94 -2.44 16.03
C GLY A 398 -30.52 -1.86 14.67
N THR A 399 -29.80 -0.74 14.70
CA THR A 399 -29.30 -0.06 13.48
C THR A 399 -28.43 -0.98 12.62
N ALA A 400 -27.57 -1.81 13.21
CA ALA A 400 -26.71 -2.71 12.44
C ALA A 400 -27.53 -3.77 11.68
N LYS A 401 -28.57 -4.33 12.31
CA LYS A 401 -29.50 -5.25 11.64
C LYS A 401 -30.33 -4.53 10.56
N THR A 402 -30.73 -3.29 10.83
CA THR A 402 -31.47 -2.46 9.87
C THR A 402 -30.65 -2.19 8.61
N VAL A 403 -29.35 -1.90 8.76
CA VAL A 403 -28.42 -1.70 7.64
C VAL A 403 -28.37 -2.93 6.72
N ILE A 404 -28.12 -4.12 7.27
CA ILE A 404 -28.04 -5.32 6.43
C ILE A 404 -29.40 -5.68 5.80
N ASN A 405 -30.50 -5.50 6.54
CA ASN A 405 -31.86 -5.72 6.03
C ASN A 405 -32.22 -4.75 4.88
N ASN A 406 -31.84 -3.47 4.98
CA ASN A 406 -32.04 -2.48 3.92
C ASN A 406 -31.26 -2.84 2.65
N ASN A 407 -30.13 -3.52 2.81
CA ASN A 407 -29.35 -4.11 1.71
C ASN A 407 -29.78 -5.55 1.41
N THR A 408 -30.97 -5.96 1.81
CA THR A 408 -31.59 -7.27 1.50
C THR A 408 -30.85 -8.50 2.03
N ILE A 409 -29.99 -8.33 3.05
CA ILE A 409 -29.33 -9.41 3.78
C ILE A 409 -30.09 -9.70 5.07
N VAL A 410 -30.49 -10.95 5.28
CA VAL A 410 -31.30 -11.38 6.43
C VAL A 410 -30.64 -12.60 7.11
N TYR A 411 -30.43 -12.50 8.43
CA TYR A 411 -29.85 -13.54 9.29
C TYR A 411 -30.74 -13.89 10.48
#